data_AF-A0A842UY49-F1
#
_entry.id   AF-A0A842UY49-F1
#
_cell.length_a   1.000
_cell.length_b   1.000
_cell.length_c   1.000
_cell.angle_alpha   90.00
_cell.angle_beta   90.00
_cell.angle_gamma   90.00
#
_symmetry.space_group_name_H-M   'P 1'
#
loop_
_entity.id
_entity.type
_entity.pdbx_description
1 polymer ?
#
loop_
_entity_poly.entity_id
_entity_poly.type
_entity_poly.pdbx_seq_one_letter_code
_entity_poly.pdbx_strand_id
1 'polypeptide(L)' 'MATTIQISEELQDELSKRKISDRETYEEVIWDVLEDTMEITEETKSEIELARKEVKEGKFVTLSEAKKQLGL' A
#
# COMPACT_ATOMS: atom_id res chain seq x y z
N MET A 1 15.53 -14.55 3.89
CA MET A 1 16.53 -14.80 4.96
C MET A 1 16.26 -13.75 6.02
N ALA A 2 15.98 -14.15 7.26
CA ALA A 2 15.68 -13.19 8.32
C ALA A 2 16.98 -12.75 9.02
N THR A 3 17.05 -11.48 9.36
CA THR A 3 18.08 -10.91 10.23
C THR A 3 17.42 -10.49 11.56
N THR A 4 18.22 -10.25 12.59
CA THR A 4 17.71 -9.82 13.90
C THR A 4 18.06 -8.36 14.12
N ILE A 5 17.08 -7.59 14.57
CA ILE A 5 17.27 -6.25 15.11
C ILE A 5 17.03 -6.27 16.62
N GLN A 6 17.61 -5.31 17.34
CA GLN A 6 17.31 -5.08 18.74
C GLN A 6 16.40 -3.85 18.84
N ILE A 7 15.35 -3.95 19.66
CA ILE A 7 14.38 -2.87 19.90
C ILE A 7 14.14 -2.74 21.41
N SER A 8 13.66 -1.58 21.87
CA SER A 8 13.22 -1.42 23.26
C SER A 8 11.90 -2.16 23.50
N GLU A 9 11.64 -2.50 24.77
CA GLU A 9 10.34 -3.06 25.19
C GLU A 9 9.19 -2.11 24.84
N GLU A 10 9.41 -0.80 24.99
CA GLU A 10 8.43 0.24 24.63
C GLU A 10 8.07 0.20 23.12
N LEU A 11 9.07 0.06 22.24
CA LEU A 11 8.80 -0.04 20.80
C LEU A 11 8.10 -1.34 20.45
N GLN A 12 8.47 -2.45 21.09
CA GLN A 12 7.80 -3.73 20.90
C GLN A 12 6.31 -3.65 21.27
N ASP A 13 5.99 -3.03 22.41
CA ASP A 13 4.63 -2.82 22.86
C ASP A 13 3.83 -1.96 21.88
N GLU A 14 4.45 -0.89 21.35
CA GLU A 14 3.78 -0.02 20.39
C GLU A 14 3.52 -0.71 19.05
N LEU A 15 4.48 -1.49 18.55
CA LEU A 15 4.30 -2.33 17.36
C LEU A 15 3.18 -3.37 17.57
N SER A 16 3.04 -3.91 18.78
CA SER A 16 1.99 -4.89 19.10
C SER A 16 0.58 -4.29 19.03
N LYS A 17 0.41 -3.05 19.52
CA LYS A 17 -0.87 -2.33 19.48
C LYS A 17 -1.26 -1.90 18.06
N ARG A 18 -0.27 -1.73 17.18
CA ARG A 18 -0.50 -1.29 15.80
C ARG A 18 -0.93 -2.43 14.88
N LYS A 19 -0.80 -3.69 15.31
CA LYS A 19 -1.32 -4.82 14.56
C LYS A 19 -2.84 -4.76 14.43
N ILE A 20 -3.31 -4.93 13.20
CA ILE A 20 -4.74 -5.02 12.86
C ILE A 20 -5.26 -6.44 13.13
N SER A 21 -4.37 -7.45 13.10
CA SER A 21 -4.72 -8.84 13.42
C SER A 21 -3.57 -9.61 14.07
N ASP A 22 -3.89 -10.70 14.77
CA ASP A 22 -2.89 -11.58 15.40
C ASP A 22 -1.97 -12.28 14.39
N ARG A 23 -2.36 -12.35 13.11
CA ARG A 23 -1.58 -12.99 12.05
C ARG A 23 -0.53 -12.08 11.45
N GLU A 24 -0.63 -10.79 11.70
CA GLU A 24 0.29 -9.77 11.19
C GLU A 24 1.61 -9.82 11.95
N THR A 25 2.70 -9.70 11.23
CA THR A 25 4.06 -9.74 11.75
C THR A 25 4.56 -8.34 12.10
N TYR A 26 5.59 -8.26 12.96
CA TYR A 26 6.22 -6.96 13.23
C TYR A 26 6.93 -6.40 11.98
N GLU A 27 7.39 -7.27 11.08
CA GLU A 27 8.01 -6.85 9.83
C GLU A 27 7.01 -6.11 8.93
N GLU A 28 5.79 -6.64 8.76
CA GLU A 28 4.72 -5.97 8.01
C GLU A 28 4.40 -4.60 8.61
N VAL A 29 4.18 -4.52 9.93
CA VAL A 29 3.90 -3.24 10.61
C VAL A 29 5.06 -2.23 10.42
N ILE A 30 6.31 -2.69 10.47
CA ILE A 30 7.47 -1.81 10.28
C ILE A 30 7.53 -1.31 8.83
N TRP A 31 7.29 -2.18 7.84
CA TRP A 31 7.27 -1.79 6.43
C TRP A 31 6.18 -0.76 6.13
N ASP A 32 4.97 -0.97 6.65
CA ASP A 32 3.86 -0.04 6.49
C ASP A 32 4.19 1.36 7.05
N VAL A 33 4.90 1.43 8.17
CA VAL A 33 5.36 2.71 8.75
C VAL A 33 6.46 3.35 7.91
N LEU A 34 7.34 2.55 7.31
CA LEU A 34 8.42 3.05 6.47
C LEU A 34 7.93 3.53 5.09
N GLU A 35 6.85 2.94 4.57
CA GLU A 35 6.29 3.24 3.25
C GLU A 35 6.04 4.75 3.05
N ASP A 36 5.50 5.44 4.07
CA ASP A 36 5.25 6.88 4.04
C ASP A 36 6.51 7.73 3.79
N THR A 37 7.69 7.20 4.13
CA THR A 37 8.99 7.87 3.95
C THR A 37 9.72 7.45 2.69
N MET A 38 9.24 6.42 2.01
CA MET A 38 9.84 5.92 0.79
C MET A 38 9.40 6.77 -0.40
N GLU A 39 10.33 7.02 -1.33
CA GLU A 39 10.00 7.71 -2.56
C GLU A 39 9.15 6.78 -3.46
N ILE A 40 8.11 7.34 -4.07
CA ILE A 40 7.33 6.64 -5.09
C ILE A 40 8.29 6.18 -6.20
N THR A 41 8.22 4.90 -6.57
CA THR A 41 9.10 4.34 -7.60
C THR A 41 8.90 5.04 -8.95
N GLU A 42 9.94 5.07 -9.78
CA GLU A 42 9.84 5.65 -11.14
C GLU A 42 8.79 4.93 -12.01
N GLU A 43 8.58 3.63 -11.77
CA GLU A 43 7.52 2.85 -12.40
C GLU A 43 6.14 3.40 -12.00
N THR A 44 5.89 3.52 -10.69
CA THR A 44 4.61 4.08 -10.18
C THR A 44 4.39 5.51 -10.64
N LYS A 45 5.43 6.36 -10.71
CA LYS A 45 5.32 7.71 -11.29
C LYS A 45 4.91 7.66 -12.76
N SER A 46 5.50 6.75 -13.54
CA SER A 46 5.19 6.56 -14.96
C SER A 46 3.75 6.08 -15.18
N GLU A 47 3.28 5.15 -14.34
CA GLU A 47 1.91 4.64 -14.36
C GLU A 47 0.88 5.74 -14.01
N ILE A 48 1.18 6.59 -13.02
CA ILE A 48 0.32 7.72 -12.66
C ILE A 48 0.18 8.70 -13.83
N GLU A 49 1.28 9.02 -14.52
CA GLU A 49 1.23 9.90 -15.70
C GLU A 49 0.46 9.28 -16.87
N LEU A 50 0.60 7.97 -17.09
CA LEU A 50 -0.20 7.24 -18.07
C LEU A 50 -1.69 7.29 -17.72
N ALA A 51 -2.06 6.96 -16.48
CA ALA A 51 -3.44 6.98 -16.01
C ALA A 51 -4.06 8.39 -16.14
N ARG A 52 -3.30 9.45 -15.82
CA ARG A 52 -3.74 10.85 -16.02
C ARG A 52 -4.01 11.16 -17.50
N LYS A 53 -3.19 10.63 -18.41
CA LYS A 53 -3.39 10.78 -19.86
C LYS A 53 -4.63 10.02 -20.33
N GLU A 54 -4.82 8.78 -19.89
CA GLU A 54 -5.98 7.97 -20.24
C GLU A 54 -7.30 8.63 -19.79
N VAL A 55 -7.33 9.17 -18.57
CA VAL A 55 -8.49 9.93 -18.07
C VAL A 55 -8.77 11.15 -18.94
N LYS A 56 -7.74 11.91 -19.34
CA LYS A 56 -7.89 13.06 -20.27
C LYS A 56 -8.38 12.65 -21.65
N GLU A 57 -7.99 11.46 -22.12
CA GLU A 57 -8.44 10.87 -23.38
C GLU A 57 -9.84 10.23 -23.29
N GLY A 58 -10.47 10.26 -22.11
CA GLY A 58 -11.79 9.64 -21.89
C GLY A 58 -11.76 8.12 -21.77
N LYS A 59 -10.57 7.51 -21.60
CA LYS A 59 -10.38 6.08 -21.39
C LYS A 59 -10.61 5.72 -19.91
N PHE A 60 -11.80 6.00 -19.43
CA PHE A 60 -12.24 5.57 -18.11
C PHE A 60 -13.66 5.03 -18.21
N VAL A 61 -14.05 4.20 -17.25
CA VAL A 61 -15.42 3.74 -17.09
C VAL A 61 -15.94 4.23 -15.75
N THR A 62 -17.22 4.58 -15.72
CA THR A 62 -17.92 4.86 -14.47
C THR A 62 -18.13 3.58 -13.68
N LEU A 63 -18.33 3.71 -12.36
CA LEU A 63 -18.65 2.56 -11.51
C LEU A 63 -19.88 1.79 -12.01
N SER A 64 -20.89 2.49 -12.55
CA SER A 64 -22.10 1.88 -13.12
C SER A 64 -21.78 1.06 -14.37
N GLU A 65 -20.92 1.55 -15.25
CA GLU A 65 -20.48 0.82 -16.45
C GLU A 65 -19.63 -0.39 -16.09
N ALA A 66 -18.72 -0.24 -15.12
CA ALA A 66 -17.90 -1.35 -14.61
C ALA A 66 -18.78 -2.46 -14.01
N LYS A 67 -19.79 -2.12 -13.19
CA LYS A 67 -20.75 -3.10 -12.65
C LYS A 67 -21.49 -3.85 -13.76
N LYS A 68 -21.97 -3.12 -14.77
CA LYS A 68 -22.63 -3.71 -15.94
C LYS A 68 -21.71 -4.67 -16.72
N GLN A 69 -20.44 -4.33 -16.88
CA GLN A 69 -19.44 -5.20 -17.53
C GLN A 69 -19.13 -6.46 -16.71
N LEU A 70 -19.15 -6.35 -15.37
CA LEU A 70 -18.90 -7.45 -14.44
C LEU A 70 -20.14 -8.28 -14.11
N GLY A 71 -21.32 -7.90 -14.60
CA GLY A 71 -22.58 -8.60 -14.33
C GLY A 71 -23.12 -8.40 -12.90
N LEU A 72 -22.77 -7.27 -12.27
CA LEU A 72 -23.17 -6.88 -10.91
C LEU A 72 -24.27 -5.80 -10.91
#